data_AF-A0A0D0X3H1-F1
#
_entry.id   AF-A0A0D0X3H1-F1
#
_cell.length_a   1.000
_cell.length_b   1.000
_cell.length_c   1.000
_cell.angle_alpha   90.00
_cell.angle_beta   90.00
_cell.angle_gamma   90.00
#
_symmetry.space_group_name_H-M   'P 1'
#
loop_
_entity.id
_entity.type
_entity.pdbx_description
1 polymer ?
#
loop_
_entity_poly.entity_id
_entity_poly.type
_entity_poly.pdbx_seq_one_letter_code
_entity_poly.pdbx_strand_id
1 'polypeptide(L)'
;MSRAQRASFPAGRRGVAPSGAVRHAAGGQPGRAGGSARAVTRTLSDDPLGGTVRRTVLPSGLRVLTEAIPAMRSVSFGIWVSVGSRDETGPQAGAAHFLEHLLFKGTHKRTALEISAEIEAVGGETNAFTTKEYTCYYARVLDEDLPLAIDVMCDAVADSLLEPADVETERGVILEEIAMHDDEPGDEVHDLFTRAVYGDHPLGRLISGTEETVTPMTRRQIQDFYRRHYTAPQIVVAAAGNLDHAVVVRLVREALAGTPLDTGPAAPAPHRSATPAVRVQPAATLVEPKETEQAHVILGCPGIDRVDGRRFALGVLNNVLGGGMSSRLFQEIRERRGLAYSVYSYASQYADSGVFAVYAGCAPGKVDEVLELTRAQLRRVAADGLTEAEVARGKGMSKGSFVLGLEDTGSRMSRLAKGELLYGDLMPVDELLARVDAVTVADVNTLAAELLAQPMSLAVVGPFGERDFSA
;
A
#
# COMPACT_ATOMS: atom_id res chain seq x y z
N MET A 1 50.27 37.75 16.25
CA MET A 1 51.55 38.27 15.70
C MET A 1 52.22 37.10 14.99
N SER A 2 52.64 37.08 13.73
CA SER A 2 52.85 38.08 12.68
C SER A 2 52.96 37.35 11.33
N ARG A 3 52.34 37.94 10.29
CA ARG A 3 52.71 38.05 8.86
C ARG A 3 53.40 36.87 8.15
N ALA A 4 52.86 36.32 7.05
CA ALA A 4 52.57 36.91 5.72
C ALA A 4 53.81 37.20 4.85
N GLN A 5 53.80 36.73 3.59
CA GLN A 5 53.99 37.47 2.32
C GLN A 5 54.36 36.51 1.16
N ARG A 6 53.55 36.45 0.08
CA ARG A 6 53.63 37.18 -1.24
C ARG A 6 54.82 36.71 -2.10
N ALA A 7 54.80 36.68 -3.44
CA ALA A 7 53.86 36.84 -4.56
C ALA A 7 54.72 36.74 -5.84
N SER A 8 54.17 36.37 -7.01
CA SER A 8 54.63 36.92 -8.32
C SER A 8 53.70 36.56 -9.48
N PHE A 9 53.27 37.59 -10.20
CA PHE A 9 52.71 37.58 -11.57
C PHE A 9 53.77 38.13 -12.55
N PRO A 10 53.60 37.92 -13.87
CA PRO A 10 53.17 39.03 -14.75
C PRO A 10 52.11 38.57 -15.80
N ALA A 11 51.03 39.35 -16.07
CA ALA A 11 50.83 40.36 -17.14
C ALA A 11 51.23 39.87 -18.56
N GLY A 12 50.43 39.92 -19.64
CA GLY A 12 49.09 40.44 -19.96
C GLY A 12 49.01 40.66 -21.49
N ARG A 13 47.84 40.51 -22.13
CA ARG A 13 47.46 41.24 -23.37
C ARG A 13 45.97 41.09 -23.72
N ARG A 14 45.42 42.18 -24.24
CA ARG A 14 44.00 42.53 -24.47
C ARG A 14 43.43 41.96 -25.78
N GLY A 15 42.09 41.80 -25.84
CA GLY A 15 41.36 41.72 -27.11
C GLY A 15 39.85 41.41 -27.01
N VAL A 16 39.04 42.47 -26.84
CA VAL A 16 37.71 42.76 -27.45
C VAL A 16 36.52 41.78 -27.29
N ALA A 17 35.40 42.31 -26.77
CA ALA A 17 34.06 41.70 -26.63
C ALA A 17 33.18 41.83 -27.89
N PRO A 18 32.01 41.15 -27.95
CA PRO A 18 30.74 41.84 -27.64
C PRO A 18 29.78 40.97 -26.78
N SER A 19 29.28 41.46 -25.64
CA SER A 19 27.97 42.11 -25.41
C SER A 19 26.72 41.27 -25.76
N GLY A 20 26.17 40.60 -24.75
CA GLY A 20 24.79 40.10 -24.70
C GLY A 20 24.20 40.42 -23.34
N ALA A 21 23.16 41.25 -23.30
CA ALA A 21 22.61 41.88 -22.11
C ALA A 21 21.85 40.89 -21.20
N VAL A 22 22.21 40.85 -19.91
CA VAL A 22 21.35 40.31 -18.84
C VAL A 22 20.81 41.52 -18.07
N ARG A 23 19.51 41.80 -18.23
CA ARG A 23 18.80 42.77 -17.40
C ARG A 23 18.42 42.10 -16.08
N HIS A 24 19.01 42.57 -14.99
CA HIS A 24 18.40 42.50 -13.67
C HIS A 24 17.14 43.37 -13.65
N ALA A 25 16.03 42.81 -13.16
CA ALA A 25 14.88 43.55 -12.69
C ALA A 25 14.65 43.20 -11.22
N ALA A 26 14.39 44.23 -10.43
CA ALA A 26 14.44 44.26 -8.99
C ALA A 26 13.15 43.77 -8.33
N GLY A 27 13.24 43.57 -7.02
CA GLY A 27 12.21 43.04 -6.14
C GLY A 27 10.82 43.66 -6.30
N GLY A 28 9.83 42.77 -6.39
CA GLY A 28 8.43 43.06 -6.08
C GLY A 28 8.09 42.40 -4.74
N GLN A 29 7.51 43.17 -3.81
CA GLN A 29 6.91 42.67 -2.59
C GLN A 29 5.85 41.58 -2.89
N PRO A 30 5.64 40.59 -2.00
CA PRO A 30 4.54 39.66 -2.16
C PRO A 30 3.23 40.41 -1.90
N GLY A 31 2.53 40.76 -2.96
CA GLY A 31 1.16 41.21 -2.90
C GLY A 31 0.30 40.12 -2.26
N ARG A 32 -0.43 40.49 -1.19
CA ARG A 32 -1.53 39.69 -0.64
C ARG A 32 -2.57 39.49 -1.75
N ALA A 33 -2.53 38.35 -2.42
CA ALA A 33 -3.60 37.89 -3.30
C ALA A 33 -4.56 37.00 -2.48
N GLY A 34 -5.57 37.64 -1.89
CA GLY A 34 -6.74 36.97 -1.32
C GLY A 34 -7.66 36.45 -2.43
N GLY A 35 -7.17 35.52 -3.26
CA GLY A 35 -8.00 34.74 -4.15
C GLY A 35 -8.30 33.39 -3.49
N SER A 36 -9.56 33.11 -3.20
CA SER A 36 -9.99 31.76 -2.82
C SER A 36 -9.45 30.77 -3.86
N ALA A 37 -8.52 29.90 -3.44
CA ALA A 37 -8.07 28.80 -4.29
C ALA A 37 -9.32 28.01 -4.69
N ARG A 38 -9.55 27.84 -6.00
CA ARG A 38 -10.74 27.14 -6.53
C ARG A 38 -10.44 25.66 -6.67
N ALA A 39 -11.45 24.83 -6.47
CA ALA A 39 -11.36 23.41 -6.79
C ALA A 39 -11.09 23.24 -8.30
N VAL A 40 -10.20 22.31 -8.66
CA VAL A 40 -9.81 22.04 -10.05
C VAL A 40 -10.23 20.63 -10.44
N THR A 41 -11.20 20.51 -11.35
CA THR A 41 -11.71 19.25 -11.89
C THR A 41 -11.08 18.92 -13.24
N ARG A 42 -10.71 17.65 -13.45
CA ARG A 42 -10.22 17.10 -14.72
C ARG A 42 -10.90 15.75 -14.99
N THR A 43 -11.31 15.52 -16.23
CA THR A 43 -11.66 14.16 -16.70
C THR A 43 -10.37 13.43 -17.03
N LEU A 44 -10.14 12.27 -16.40
CA LEU A 44 -8.95 11.44 -16.59
C LEU A 44 -9.17 10.35 -17.65
N SER A 45 -10.40 9.83 -17.71
CA SER A 45 -10.81 8.83 -18.70
C SER A 45 -12.30 9.02 -18.99
N ASP A 46 -12.69 8.81 -20.23
CA ASP A 46 -14.09 8.80 -20.65
C ASP A 46 -14.31 7.54 -21.50
N ASP A 47 -14.50 6.42 -20.82
CA ASP A 47 -14.79 5.14 -21.47
C ASP A 47 -16.31 4.95 -21.52
N PRO A 48 -16.93 4.95 -22.72
CA PRO A 48 -18.37 4.79 -22.87
C PRO A 48 -18.92 3.47 -22.33
N LEU A 49 -18.07 2.45 -22.19
CA LEU A 49 -18.42 1.11 -21.71
C LEU A 49 -17.88 0.81 -20.30
N GLY A 50 -16.79 1.48 -19.91
CA GLY A 50 -16.07 1.27 -18.65
C GLY A 50 -16.30 2.32 -17.57
N GLY A 51 -16.93 3.45 -17.88
CA GLY A 51 -17.25 4.53 -16.94
C GLY A 51 -16.37 5.78 -17.12
N THR A 52 -16.88 6.92 -16.65
CA THR A 52 -16.18 8.21 -16.74
C THR A 52 -15.40 8.46 -15.45
N VAL A 53 -14.08 8.59 -15.55
CA VAL A 53 -13.20 8.91 -14.42
C VAL A 53 -12.94 10.41 -14.34
N ARG A 54 -13.25 11.01 -13.19
CA ARG A 54 -12.99 12.42 -12.91
C ARG A 54 -12.23 12.59 -11.60
N ARG A 55 -11.37 13.61 -11.58
CA ARG A 55 -10.54 13.99 -10.44
C ARG A 55 -10.73 15.46 -10.12
N THR A 56 -11.02 15.78 -8.86
CA THR A 56 -11.06 17.14 -8.34
C THR A 56 -10.05 17.30 -7.21
N VAL A 57 -9.24 18.35 -7.27
CA VAL A 57 -8.41 18.79 -6.13
C VAL A 57 -9.15 19.93 -5.44
N LEU A 58 -9.48 19.74 -4.16
CA LEU A 58 -10.06 20.76 -3.31
C LEU A 58 -9.01 21.80 -2.90
N PRO A 59 -9.43 23.01 -2.49
CA PRO A 59 -8.50 24.06 -2.05
C PRO A 59 -7.58 23.61 -0.90
N SER A 60 -8.08 22.74 0.00
CA SER A 60 -7.34 22.17 1.13
C SER A 60 -6.29 21.11 0.74
N GLY A 61 -6.15 20.81 -0.55
CA GLY A 61 -5.25 19.76 -1.05
C GLY A 61 -5.86 18.36 -1.06
N LEU A 62 -7.04 18.17 -0.47
CA LEU A 62 -7.79 16.91 -0.54
C LEU A 62 -8.18 16.60 -1.99
N ARG A 63 -8.07 15.33 -2.37
CA ARG A 63 -8.38 14.86 -3.73
C ARG A 63 -9.65 14.01 -3.71
N VAL A 64 -10.53 14.24 -4.68
CA VAL A 64 -11.74 13.44 -4.90
C VAL A 64 -11.66 12.82 -6.29
N LEU A 65 -11.61 11.49 -6.36
CA LEU A 65 -11.65 10.72 -7.60
C LEU A 65 -12.95 9.94 -7.66
N THR A 66 -13.59 9.94 -8.83
CA THR A 66 -14.78 9.12 -9.03
C THR A 66 -14.76 8.43 -10.38
N GLU A 67 -15.32 7.23 -10.44
CA GLU A 67 -15.60 6.50 -11.69
C GLU A 67 -17.12 6.27 -11.79
N ALA A 68 -17.76 7.05 -12.67
CA ALA A 68 -19.21 7.00 -12.86
C ALA A 68 -19.57 5.88 -13.84
N ILE A 69 -20.40 4.94 -13.38
CA ILE A 69 -20.82 3.74 -14.09
C ILE A 69 -22.36 3.66 -14.03
N PRO A 70 -23.08 4.31 -14.98
CA PRO A 70 -24.54 4.45 -14.92
C PRO A 70 -25.33 3.14 -14.91
N ALA A 71 -24.72 2.04 -15.35
CA ALA A 71 -25.36 0.72 -15.39
C ALA A 71 -25.41 0.03 -14.01
N MET A 72 -24.64 0.49 -13.03
CA MET A 72 -24.62 -0.06 -11.66
C MET A 72 -25.83 0.45 -10.86
N ARG A 73 -26.15 -0.24 -9.76
CA ARG A 73 -27.18 0.19 -8.78
C ARG A 73 -26.64 0.36 -7.36
N SER A 74 -25.32 0.27 -7.22
CA SER A 74 -24.58 0.46 -5.99
C SER A 74 -23.42 1.41 -6.21
N VAL A 75 -22.89 1.95 -5.12
CA VAL A 75 -21.68 2.77 -5.09
C VAL A 75 -20.80 2.30 -3.95
N SER A 76 -19.51 2.12 -4.25
CA SER A 76 -18.46 2.04 -3.23
C SER A 76 -17.84 3.41 -3.03
N PHE A 77 -17.75 3.86 -1.80
CA PHE A 77 -17.14 5.12 -1.37
C PHE A 77 -16.04 4.82 -0.36
N GLY A 78 -14.87 5.45 -0.49
CA GLY A 78 -13.76 5.25 0.43
C GLY A 78 -12.92 6.49 0.67
N ILE A 79 -12.42 6.63 1.89
CA ILE A 79 -11.49 7.65 2.33
C ILE A 79 -10.14 6.97 2.60
N TRP A 80 -9.14 7.37 1.83
CA TRP A 80 -7.80 6.77 1.83
C TRP A 80 -6.81 7.79 2.37
N VAL A 81 -6.07 7.40 3.40
CA VAL A 81 -5.08 8.25 4.05
C VAL A 81 -3.70 7.69 3.75
N SER A 82 -2.77 8.52 3.27
CA SER A 82 -1.39 8.11 2.93
C SER A 82 -0.52 7.88 4.17
N VAL A 83 -1.03 7.11 5.12
CA VAL A 83 -0.45 6.84 6.44
C VAL A 83 -0.71 5.38 6.76
N GLY A 84 0.32 4.63 7.13
CA GLY A 84 0.21 3.26 7.62
C GLY A 84 1.22 2.99 8.73
N SER A 85 1.46 1.73 9.07
CA SER A 85 2.35 1.39 10.19
C SER A 85 3.81 1.84 9.99
N ARG A 86 4.24 2.07 8.74
CA ARG A 86 5.56 2.64 8.44
C ARG A 86 5.74 4.08 8.91
N ASP A 87 4.65 4.81 9.08
CA ASP A 87 4.66 6.22 9.47
C ASP A 87 4.76 6.40 11.00
N GLU A 88 4.82 5.29 11.74
CA GLU A 88 4.90 5.25 13.20
C GLU A 88 6.35 5.35 13.71
N THR A 89 6.48 5.92 14.91
CA THR A 89 7.72 5.80 15.70
C THR A 89 7.72 4.49 16.49
N GLY A 90 8.88 4.03 16.98
CA GLY A 90 8.97 2.79 17.77
C GLY A 90 7.96 2.72 18.93
N PRO A 91 7.89 3.75 19.81
CA PRO A 91 6.89 3.80 20.89
C PRO A 91 5.44 4.01 20.44
N GLN A 92 5.19 4.23 19.15
CA GLN A 92 3.86 4.37 18.55
C GLN A 92 3.53 3.19 17.62
N ALA A 93 4.31 2.10 17.65
CA ALA A 93 4.02 0.94 16.83
C ALA A 93 2.59 0.43 17.12
N GLY A 94 1.78 0.28 16.08
CA GLY A 94 0.35 -0.06 16.18
C GLY A 94 -0.60 1.13 16.24
N ALA A 95 -0.13 2.39 16.29
CA ALA A 95 -0.99 3.56 16.40
C ALA A 95 -1.92 3.77 15.20
N ALA A 96 -1.50 3.42 13.98
CA ALA A 96 -2.33 3.51 12.79
C ALA A 96 -3.49 2.52 12.84
N HIS A 97 -3.21 1.28 13.25
CA HIS A 97 -4.22 0.23 13.44
C HIS A 97 -5.15 0.54 14.61
N PHE A 98 -4.61 1.00 15.73
CA PHE A 98 -5.42 1.44 16.87
C PHE A 98 -6.39 2.57 16.47
N LEU A 99 -5.89 3.55 15.72
CA LEU A 99 -6.73 4.64 15.25
C LEU A 99 -7.85 4.14 14.35
N GLU A 100 -7.59 3.16 13.49
CA GLU A 100 -8.61 2.54 12.64
C GLU A 100 -9.81 2.02 13.43
N HIS A 101 -9.55 1.29 14.53
CA HIS A 101 -10.60 0.80 15.43
C HIS A 101 -11.40 1.93 16.07
N LEU A 102 -10.73 3.03 16.42
CA LEU A 102 -11.32 4.13 17.17
C LEU A 102 -12.17 5.08 16.32
N LEU A 103 -11.89 5.23 15.02
CA LEU A 103 -12.62 6.20 14.20
C LEU A 103 -14.11 5.85 14.06
N PHE A 104 -14.50 4.60 14.29
CA PHE A 104 -15.90 4.15 14.30
C PHE A 104 -16.56 4.14 15.69
N LYS A 105 -15.88 4.57 16.76
CA LYS A 105 -16.43 4.49 18.14
C LYS A 105 -17.26 5.70 18.56
N GLY A 106 -17.21 6.77 17.78
CA GLY A 106 -18.12 7.89 17.96
C GLY A 106 -17.50 9.20 17.51
N THR A 107 -18.38 10.09 17.08
CA THR A 107 -18.10 11.45 16.67
C THR A 107 -18.93 12.41 17.53
N HIS A 108 -18.77 13.71 17.30
CA HIS A 108 -19.67 14.70 17.90
C HIS A 108 -21.12 14.59 17.41
N LYS A 109 -21.39 13.91 16.29
CA LYS A 109 -22.73 13.79 15.69
C LYS A 109 -23.36 12.42 15.92
N ARG A 110 -22.55 11.37 16.08
CA ARG A 110 -23.00 9.98 16.10
C ARG A 110 -22.27 9.15 17.14
N THR A 111 -23.00 8.31 17.83
CA THR A 111 -22.47 7.21 18.63
C THR A 111 -21.96 6.07 17.74
N ALA A 112 -21.14 5.16 18.29
CA ALA A 112 -20.71 3.95 17.58
C ALA A 112 -21.89 3.17 16.95
N LEU A 113 -22.98 3.01 17.70
CA LEU A 113 -24.16 2.28 17.23
C LEU A 113 -24.85 3.01 16.08
N GLU A 114 -24.96 4.34 16.13
CA GLU A 114 -25.57 5.12 15.05
C GLU A 114 -24.73 5.06 13.77
N ILE A 115 -23.39 5.08 13.86
CA ILE A 115 -22.50 4.94 12.71
C ILE A 115 -22.79 3.63 11.96
N SER A 116 -22.84 2.50 12.68
CA SER A 116 -23.12 1.19 12.06
C SER A 116 -24.58 1.05 11.63
N ALA A 117 -25.54 1.42 12.50
CA ALA A 117 -26.96 1.21 12.24
C ALA A 117 -27.50 2.07 11.09
N GLU A 118 -26.99 3.29 10.88
CA GLU A 118 -27.42 4.13 9.75
C GLU A 118 -27.07 3.48 8.41
N ILE A 119 -25.88 2.91 8.28
CA ILE A 119 -25.44 2.25 7.04
C ILE A 119 -26.13 0.89 6.86
N GLU A 120 -26.25 0.09 7.92
CA GLU A 120 -26.95 -1.20 7.86
C GLU A 120 -28.44 -1.05 7.55
N ALA A 121 -29.09 0.02 8.01
CA ALA A 121 -30.50 0.29 7.76
C ALA A 121 -30.84 0.46 6.28
N VAL A 122 -29.86 0.86 5.45
CA VAL A 122 -29.99 0.97 3.99
C VAL A 122 -29.42 -0.25 3.25
N GLY A 123 -29.10 -1.32 3.98
CA GLY A 123 -28.49 -2.54 3.44
C GLY A 123 -27.04 -2.35 2.99
N GLY A 124 -26.38 -1.30 3.48
CA GLY A 124 -24.98 -1.03 3.22
C GLY A 124 -24.05 -1.81 4.14
N GLU A 125 -22.78 -1.83 3.78
CA GLU A 125 -21.69 -2.34 4.60
C GLU A 125 -20.59 -1.29 4.73
N THR A 126 -19.93 -1.24 5.88
CA THR A 126 -18.73 -0.43 6.11
C THR A 126 -17.59 -1.31 6.58
N ASN A 127 -16.38 -0.95 6.22
CA ASN A 127 -15.19 -1.60 6.74
C ASN A 127 -13.98 -0.64 6.67
N ALA A 128 -12.89 -1.02 7.32
CA ALA A 128 -11.62 -0.35 7.21
C ALA A 128 -10.48 -1.37 7.18
N PHE A 129 -9.30 -0.90 6.80
CA PHE A 129 -8.08 -1.68 6.96
C PHE A 129 -6.86 -0.76 6.93
N THR A 130 -5.84 -1.17 7.68
CA THR A 130 -4.54 -0.52 7.75
C THR A 130 -3.48 -1.36 7.03
N THR A 131 -2.60 -0.70 6.28
CA THR A 131 -1.44 -1.33 5.64
C THR A 131 -0.13 -0.72 6.15
N LYS A 132 1.01 -1.17 5.63
CA LYS A 132 2.30 -0.53 5.93
C LYS A 132 2.35 0.94 5.48
N GLU A 133 1.61 1.38 4.45
CA GLU A 133 1.80 2.73 3.87
C GLU A 133 0.53 3.56 3.66
N TYR A 134 -0.64 2.99 3.92
CA TYR A 134 -1.93 3.69 3.84
C TYR A 134 -3.00 2.98 4.67
N THR A 135 -4.03 3.73 5.07
CA THR A 135 -5.24 3.23 5.74
C THR A 135 -6.46 3.61 4.90
N CYS A 136 -7.44 2.72 4.82
CA CYS A 136 -8.67 2.92 4.07
C CYS A 136 -9.88 2.74 4.97
N TYR A 137 -10.85 3.65 4.86
CA TYR A 137 -12.17 3.56 5.47
C TYR A 137 -13.19 3.60 4.34
N TYR A 138 -14.04 2.60 4.19
CA TYR A 138 -14.96 2.53 3.06
C TYR A 138 -16.35 2.01 3.43
N ALA A 139 -17.30 2.36 2.56
CA ALA A 139 -18.66 1.90 2.61
C ALA A 139 -19.11 1.46 1.22
N ARG A 140 -20.03 0.50 1.16
CA ARG A 140 -20.75 0.12 -0.06
C ARG A 140 -22.25 0.21 0.23
N VAL A 141 -22.94 0.98 -0.60
CA VAL A 141 -24.37 1.27 -0.44
C VAL A 141 -25.09 1.23 -1.79
N LEU A 142 -26.43 1.27 -1.76
CA LEU A 142 -27.23 1.58 -2.95
C LEU A 142 -26.93 3.00 -3.45
N ASP A 143 -27.14 3.22 -4.74
CA ASP A 143 -26.83 4.51 -5.38
C ASP A 143 -27.59 5.71 -4.77
N GLU A 144 -28.84 5.50 -4.36
CA GLU A 144 -29.67 6.50 -3.69
C GLU A 144 -29.18 6.90 -2.30
N ASP A 145 -28.46 6.01 -1.61
CA ASP A 145 -27.96 6.20 -0.25
C ASP A 145 -26.52 6.72 -0.18
N LEU A 146 -25.90 7.01 -1.33
CA LEU A 146 -24.57 7.62 -1.40
C LEU A 146 -24.41 8.88 -0.54
N PRO A 147 -25.39 9.81 -0.45
CA PRO A 147 -25.28 10.96 0.44
C PRO A 147 -25.11 10.58 1.92
N LEU A 148 -25.80 9.52 2.38
CA LEU A 148 -25.67 9.01 3.74
C LEU A 148 -24.28 8.44 3.99
N ALA A 149 -23.80 7.59 3.07
CA ALA A 149 -22.45 7.03 3.17
C ALA A 149 -21.36 8.10 3.23
N ILE A 150 -21.47 9.16 2.42
CA ILE A 150 -20.52 10.28 2.45
C ILE A 150 -20.56 10.99 3.80
N ASP A 151 -21.75 11.31 4.32
CA ASP A 151 -21.87 12.03 5.59
C ASP A 151 -21.33 11.20 6.77
N VAL A 152 -21.71 9.93 6.89
CA VAL A 152 -21.25 9.03 7.97
C VAL A 152 -19.73 8.83 7.91
N MET A 153 -19.19 8.48 6.74
CA MET A 153 -17.77 8.14 6.61
C MET A 153 -16.86 9.37 6.76
N CYS A 154 -17.27 10.53 6.21
CA CYS A 154 -16.51 11.77 6.40
C CYS A 154 -16.54 12.23 7.85
N ASP A 155 -17.67 12.10 8.54
CA ASP A 155 -17.80 12.42 9.97
C ASP A 155 -16.87 11.55 10.83
N ALA A 156 -16.92 10.22 10.64
CA ALA A 156 -16.07 9.26 11.35
C ALA A 156 -14.57 9.56 11.18
N VAL A 157 -14.13 9.82 9.94
CA VAL A 157 -12.70 10.05 9.66
C VAL A 157 -12.22 11.45 10.05
N ALA A 158 -13.08 12.48 10.01
CA ALA A 158 -12.68 13.85 10.26
C ALA A 158 -12.71 14.25 11.75
N ASP A 159 -13.69 13.73 12.49
CA ASP A 159 -14.08 14.30 13.78
C ASP A 159 -14.45 13.27 14.86
N SER A 160 -13.74 12.14 14.88
CA SER A 160 -13.87 11.16 15.96
C SER A 160 -13.34 11.70 17.30
N LEU A 161 -14.05 11.35 18.39
CA LEU A 161 -13.80 11.82 19.76
C LEU A 161 -12.63 11.12 20.46
N LEU A 162 -12.40 9.85 20.10
CA LEU A 162 -11.50 8.93 20.78
C LEU A 162 -11.74 8.97 22.30
N GLU A 163 -12.95 8.71 22.80
CA GLU A 163 -13.24 8.83 24.24
C GLU A 163 -12.31 7.92 25.07
N PRO A 164 -11.90 8.30 26.29
CA PRO A 164 -11.01 7.47 27.10
C PRO A 164 -11.54 6.05 27.35
N ALA A 165 -12.87 5.89 27.48
CA ALA A 165 -13.48 4.58 27.65
C ALA A 165 -13.34 3.72 26.38
N ASP A 166 -13.58 4.30 25.20
CA ASP A 166 -13.44 3.59 23.92
C ASP A 166 -12.00 3.17 23.67
N VAL A 167 -11.02 4.01 24.04
CA VAL A 167 -9.60 3.67 23.94
C VAL A 167 -9.26 2.42 24.76
N GLU A 168 -9.75 2.32 25.99
CA GLU A 168 -9.46 1.15 26.82
C GLU A 168 -10.27 -0.09 26.38
N THR A 169 -11.49 0.08 25.89
CA THR A 169 -12.26 -1.02 25.29
C THR A 169 -11.56 -1.56 24.06
N GLU A 170 -11.17 -0.70 23.12
CA GLU A 170 -10.49 -1.13 21.89
C GLU A 170 -9.09 -1.64 22.13
N ARG A 171 -8.39 -1.17 23.18
CA ARG A 171 -7.12 -1.78 23.59
C ARG A 171 -7.30 -3.27 23.87
N GLY A 172 -8.36 -3.64 24.59
CA GLY A 172 -8.69 -5.05 24.87
C GLY A 172 -8.92 -5.84 23.58
N VAL A 173 -9.74 -5.30 22.67
CA VAL A 173 -10.04 -5.93 21.36
C VAL A 173 -8.77 -6.13 20.53
N ILE A 174 -7.90 -5.11 20.45
CA ILE A 174 -6.66 -5.16 19.69
C ILE A 174 -5.67 -6.17 20.29
N LEU A 175 -5.60 -6.27 21.64
CA LEU A 175 -4.76 -7.27 22.29
C LEU A 175 -5.28 -8.69 22.05
N GLU A 176 -6.60 -8.89 22.01
CA GLU A 176 -7.20 -10.17 21.60
C GLU A 176 -6.90 -10.47 20.12
N GLU A 177 -6.95 -9.48 19.24
CA GLU A 177 -6.60 -9.64 17.82
C GLU A 177 -5.12 -10.00 17.62
N ILE A 178 -4.21 -9.35 18.35
CA ILE A 178 -2.79 -9.70 18.36
C ILE A 178 -2.62 -11.15 18.81
N ALA A 179 -3.27 -11.55 19.90
CA ALA A 179 -3.19 -12.93 20.38
C ALA A 179 -3.78 -13.94 19.36
N MET A 180 -4.89 -13.61 18.70
CA MET A 180 -5.48 -14.44 17.65
C MET A 180 -4.56 -14.56 16.42
N HIS A 181 -3.89 -13.48 16.03
CA HIS A 181 -2.92 -13.47 14.93
C HIS A 181 -1.68 -14.29 15.28
N ASP A 182 -1.16 -14.12 16.49
CA ASP A 182 -0.05 -14.94 17.00
C ASP A 182 -0.45 -16.42 17.02
N ASP A 183 -1.74 -16.74 17.24
CA ASP A 183 -2.32 -18.09 17.16
C ASP A 183 -2.63 -18.62 15.75
N GLU A 184 -2.33 -17.85 14.70
CA GLU A 184 -2.40 -18.27 13.31
C GLU A 184 -0.99 -18.33 12.67
N PRO A 185 -0.28 -19.47 12.80
CA PRO A 185 1.10 -19.63 12.31
C PRO A 185 1.28 -19.33 10.81
N GLY A 186 0.21 -19.54 10.04
CA GLY A 186 0.17 -19.27 8.61
C GLY A 186 0.30 -17.79 8.27
N ASP A 187 -0.20 -16.91 9.13
CA ASP A 187 -0.14 -15.45 8.96
C ASP A 187 1.10 -14.87 9.66
N GLU A 188 1.42 -15.37 10.85
CA GLU A 188 2.61 -14.98 11.63
C GLU A 188 3.91 -15.10 10.82
N VAL A 189 4.06 -16.17 10.03
CA VAL A 189 5.28 -16.39 9.23
C VAL A 189 5.54 -15.27 8.21
N HIS A 190 4.49 -14.58 7.72
CA HIS A 190 4.65 -13.45 6.80
C HIS A 190 5.26 -12.24 7.49
N ASP A 191 4.84 -11.95 8.72
CA ASP A 191 5.42 -10.90 9.51
C ASP A 191 6.86 -11.23 9.91
N LEU A 192 7.11 -12.47 10.33
CA LEU A 192 8.45 -12.99 10.60
C LEU A 192 9.37 -12.82 9.38
N PHE A 193 8.88 -13.11 8.17
CA PHE A 193 9.63 -12.91 6.93
C PHE A 193 9.92 -11.43 6.65
N THR A 194 8.94 -10.53 6.84
CA THR A 194 9.21 -9.10 6.65
C THR A 194 10.24 -8.58 7.65
N ARG A 195 10.23 -9.06 8.90
CA ARG A 195 11.26 -8.78 9.91
C ARG A 195 12.62 -9.33 9.50
N ALA A 196 12.68 -10.54 8.93
CA ALA A 196 13.91 -11.14 8.43
C ALA A 196 14.54 -10.31 7.29
N VAL A 197 13.73 -9.67 6.44
CA VAL A 197 14.23 -8.82 5.34
C VAL A 197 14.56 -7.40 5.80
N TYR A 198 13.73 -6.79 6.64
CA TYR A 198 13.81 -5.36 6.97
C TYR A 198 14.44 -5.05 8.34
N GLY A 199 14.59 -6.04 9.21
CA GLY A 199 15.05 -5.84 10.59
C GLY A 199 14.25 -4.75 11.31
N ASP A 200 14.95 -3.82 11.95
CA ASP A 200 14.34 -2.72 12.73
C ASP A 200 13.71 -1.59 11.88
N HIS A 201 13.83 -1.66 10.55
CA HIS A 201 13.20 -0.68 9.68
C HIS A 201 11.66 -0.75 9.82
N PRO A 202 10.92 0.38 9.76
CA PRO A 202 9.46 0.37 9.97
C PRO A 202 8.67 -0.60 9.08
N LEU A 203 9.17 -0.98 7.90
CA LEU A 203 8.54 -2.01 7.04
C LEU A 203 8.55 -3.41 7.66
N GLY A 204 9.47 -3.70 8.58
CA GLY A 204 9.57 -4.99 9.29
C GLY A 204 8.80 -5.05 10.60
N ARG A 205 8.09 -3.97 11.00
CA ARG A 205 7.24 -3.95 12.21
C ARG A 205 5.84 -4.46 11.90
N LEU A 206 5.19 -5.08 12.87
CA LEU A 206 3.79 -5.48 12.81
C LEU A 206 2.87 -4.28 12.58
N ILE A 207 1.77 -4.48 11.85
CA ILE A 207 0.78 -3.41 11.62
C ILE A 207 0.00 -3.12 12.90
N SER A 208 -0.38 -4.18 13.62
CA SER A 208 -1.08 -4.13 14.91
C SER A 208 -0.23 -3.57 16.05
N GLY A 209 1.10 -3.50 15.88
CA GLY A 209 2.04 -3.28 16.98
C GLY A 209 2.30 -4.60 17.72
N THR A 210 2.68 -4.49 18.99
CA THR A 210 2.90 -5.62 19.90
C THR A 210 2.20 -5.36 21.21
N GLU A 211 2.02 -6.38 22.05
CA GLU A 211 1.51 -6.17 23.41
C GLU A 211 2.33 -5.10 24.16
N GLU A 212 3.65 -5.05 23.98
CA GLU A 212 4.53 -4.10 24.67
C GLU A 212 4.37 -2.65 24.18
N THR A 213 3.91 -2.45 22.95
CA THR A 213 3.71 -1.12 22.37
C THR A 213 2.26 -0.65 22.47
N VAL A 214 1.30 -1.57 22.34
CA VAL A 214 -0.14 -1.30 22.45
C VAL A 214 -0.55 -1.09 23.90
N THR A 215 -0.11 -1.91 24.85
CA THR A 215 -0.52 -1.80 26.26
C THR A 215 -0.24 -0.42 26.87
N PRO A 216 0.98 0.16 26.76
CA PRO A 216 1.27 1.46 27.34
C PRO A 216 0.82 2.65 26.48
N MET A 217 0.25 2.44 25.27
CA MET A 217 -0.06 3.53 24.35
C MET A 217 -1.20 4.39 24.87
N THR A 218 -0.91 5.65 25.22
CA THR A 218 -1.91 6.55 25.78
C THR A 218 -2.85 7.12 24.73
N ARG A 219 -4.10 7.42 25.12
CA ARG A 219 -5.06 8.20 24.31
C ARG A 219 -4.43 9.45 23.68
N ARG A 220 -3.60 10.17 24.44
CA ARG A 220 -2.93 11.38 23.95
C ARG A 220 -2.00 11.07 22.77
N GLN A 221 -1.21 10.00 22.84
CA GLN A 221 -0.33 9.61 21.74
C GLN A 221 -1.12 9.26 20.48
N ILE A 222 -2.26 8.58 20.63
CA ILE A 222 -3.16 8.23 19.52
C ILE A 222 -3.80 9.48 18.92
N GLN A 223 -4.32 10.39 19.76
CA GLN A 223 -4.87 11.67 19.31
C GLN A 223 -3.81 12.52 18.60
N ASP A 224 -2.59 12.60 19.15
CA ASP A 224 -1.49 13.35 18.54
C ASP A 224 -1.09 12.73 17.20
N PHE A 225 -1.08 11.39 17.09
CA PHE A 225 -0.88 10.68 15.82
C PHE A 225 -1.99 11.03 14.82
N TYR A 226 -3.26 10.89 15.22
CA TYR A 226 -4.42 11.22 14.41
C TYR A 226 -4.33 12.64 13.83
N ARG A 227 -4.17 13.66 14.68
CA ARG A 227 -4.15 15.07 14.24
C ARG A 227 -2.92 15.45 13.43
N ARG A 228 -1.81 14.75 13.61
CA ARG A 228 -0.59 14.96 12.81
C ARG A 228 -0.70 14.38 11.40
N HIS A 229 -1.33 13.21 11.28
CA HIS A 229 -1.27 12.39 10.08
C HIS A 229 -2.52 12.54 9.20
N TYR A 230 -3.71 12.71 9.81
CA TYR A 230 -4.98 12.84 9.10
C TYR A 230 -5.21 14.30 8.74
N THR A 231 -4.55 14.74 7.68
CA THR A 231 -4.65 16.10 7.14
C THR A 231 -5.22 16.06 5.73
N ALA A 232 -5.98 17.08 5.34
CA ALA A 232 -6.63 17.14 4.02
C ALA A 232 -5.68 16.83 2.83
N PRO A 233 -4.44 17.35 2.76
CA PRO A 233 -3.49 16.99 1.71
C PRO A 233 -3.14 15.50 1.60
N GLN A 234 -3.18 14.76 2.72
CA GLN A 234 -2.85 13.33 2.80
C GLN A 234 -4.02 12.43 2.37
N ILE A 235 -5.20 13.02 2.16
CA ILE A 235 -6.44 12.27 1.93
C ILE A 235 -6.80 12.23 0.45
N VAL A 236 -7.18 11.04 -0.01
CA VAL A 236 -7.86 10.78 -1.27
C VAL A 236 -9.21 10.16 -0.96
N VAL A 237 -10.27 10.84 -1.39
CA VAL A 237 -11.61 10.27 -1.45
C VAL A 237 -11.78 9.61 -2.82
N ALA A 238 -12.21 8.36 -2.85
CA ALA A 238 -12.49 7.62 -4.08
C ALA A 238 -13.91 7.06 -4.05
N ALA A 239 -14.61 7.11 -5.18
CA ALA A 239 -15.92 6.47 -5.32
C ALA A 239 -16.11 5.83 -6.70
N ALA A 240 -16.76 4.68 -6.78
CA ALA A 240 -17.08 4.04 -8.06
C ALA A 240 -18.47 3.38 -8.01
N GLY A 241 -19.24 3.54 -9.09
CA GLY A 241 -20.62 3.05 -9.19
C GLY A 241 -21.53 4.04 -9.91
N ASN A 242 -22.84 3.94 -9.69
CA ASN A 242 -23.79 4.89 -10.26
C ASN A 242 -23.81 6.21 -9.45
N LEU A 243 -23.05 7.19 -9.91
CA LEU A 243 -22.83 8.46 -9.22
C LEU A 243 -22.62 9.61 -10.20
N ASP A 244 -22.79 10.84 -9.71
CA ASP A 244 -22.31 12.05 -10.39
C ASP A 244 -21.12 12.66 -9.63
N HIS A 245 -20.05 12.96 -10.35
CA HIS A 245 -18.82 13.49 -9.76
C HIS A 245 -19.03 14.83 -9.03
N ALA A 246 -19.79 15.75 -9.62
CA ALA A 246 -19.99 17.08 -9.04
C ALA A 246 -20.84 16.99 -7.76
N VAL A 247 -21.81 16.07 -7.72
CA VAL A 247 -22.58 15.75 -6.52
C VAL A 247 -21.68 15.20 -5.42
N VAL A 248 -20.82 14.21 -5.72
CA VAL A 248 -19.87 13.66 -4.73
C VAL A 248 -18.94 14.75 -4.19
N VAL A 249 -18.35 15.57 -5.06
CA VAL A 249 -17.48 16.68 -4.63
C VAL A 249 -18.21 17.67 -3.72
N ARG A 250 -19.46 18.00 -4.04
CA ARG A 250 -20.28 18.90 -3.20
C ARG A 250 -20.53 18.27 -1.83
N LEU A 251 -21.00 17.02 -1.79
CA LEU A 251 -21.33 16.32 -0.55
C LEU A 251 -20.10 16.13 0.35
N VAL A 252 -18.95 15.78 -0.22
CA VAL A 252 -17.68 15.68 0.54
C VAL A 252 -17.30 17.04 1.14
N ARG A 253 -17.45 18.14 0.38
CA ARG A 253 -17.16 19.48 0.91
C ARG A 253 -18.13 19.89 2.02
N GLU A 254 -19.41 19.54 1.89
CA GLU A 254 -20.44 19.81 2.90
C GLU A 254 -20.18 18.99 4.16
N ALA A 255 -19.89 17.69 4.03
CA ALA A 255 -19.63 16.79 5.16
C ALA A 255 -18.36 17.18 5.94
N LEU A 256 -17.33 17.67 5.25
CA LEU A 256 -16.08 18.12 5.89
C LEU A 256 -16.15 19.54 6.44
N ALA A 257 -17.15 20.36 6.07
CA ALA A 257 -17.22 21.75 6.49
C ALA A 257 -17.28 21.89 8.02
N GLY A 258 -16.43 22.77 8.58
CA GLY A 258 -16.33 22.98 10.03
C GLY A 258 -15.64 21.86 10.82
N THR A 259 -15.23 20.77 10.17
CA THR A 259 -14.44 19.71 10.80
C THR A 259 -12.95 20.09 10.85
N PRO A 260 -12.11 19.36 11.60
CA PRO A 260 -10.65 19.54 11.57
C PRO A 260 -9.99 19.37 10.17
N LEU A 261 -10.69 18.76 9.21
CA LEU A 261 -10.24 18.63 7.82
C LEU A 261 -10.65 19.81 6.91
N ASP A 262 -11.49 20.73 7.39
CA ASP A 262 -11.81 22.00 6.73
C ASP A 262 -10.67 23.01 6.91
N THR A 263 -9.55 22.73 6.24
CA THR A 263 -8.33 23.50 6.37
C THR A 263 -8.17 24.53 5.26
N GLY A 264 -7.32 25.53 5.52
CA GLY A 264 -6.97 26.55 4.54
C GLY A 264 -6.25 25.97 3.30
N PRO A 265 -5.95 26.83 2.30
CA PRO A 265 -5.36 26.36 1.05
C PRO A 265 -4.04 25.62 1.24
N ALA A 266 -3.94 24.43 0.63
CA ALA A 266 -2.74 23.61 0.61
C ALA A 266 -2.62 22.83 -0.71
N ALA A 267 -1.41 22.43 -1.06
CA ALA A 267 -1.19 21.50 -2.17
C ALA A 267 -1.41 20.05 -1.67
N PRO A 268 -1.84 19.12 -2.54
CA PRO A 268 -1.79 17.70 -2.22
C PRO A 268 -0.42 17.27 -1.70
N ALA A 269 -0.40 16.32 -0.76
CA ALA A 269 0.85 15.79 -0.24
C ALA A 269 1.65 15.11 -1.39
N PRO A 270 2.98 15.29 -1.43
CA PRO A 270 3.80 14.57 -2.40
C PRO A 270 3.77 13.07 -2.12
N HIS A 271 3.93 12.26 -3.17
CA HIS A 271 4.10 10.82 -3.02
C HIS A 271 5.39 10.50 -2.27
N ARG A 272 5.39 9.37 -1.58
CA ARG A 272 6.59 8.86 -0.92
C ARG A 272 7.69 8.60 -1.96
N SER A 273 8.88 9.11 -1.70
CA SER A 273 10.04 8.95 -2.59
C SER A 273 10.45 7.48 -2.67
N ALA A 274 10.87 7.04 -3.86
CA ALA A 274 11.54 5.75 -4.07
C ALA A 274 13.03 5.77 -3.68
N THR A 275 13.55 6.94 -3.31
CA THR A 275 14.97 7.15 -3.02
C THR A 275 15.19 7.88 -1.68
N PRO A 276 16.21 7.50 -0.89
CA PRO A 276 17.07 6.33 -1.09
C PRO A 276 16.30 5.01 -0.87
N ALA A 277 16.74 3.92 -1.50
CA ALA A 277 16.16 2.61 -1.29
C ALA A 277 16.36 2.13 0.17
N VAL A 278 15.41 1.35 0.68
CA VAL A 278 15.49 0.78 2.04
C VAL A 278 16.64 -0.21 2.11
N ARG A 279 17.44 -0.11 3.18
CA ARG A 279 18.47 -1.11 3.48
C ARG A 279 17.81 -2.39 3.99
N VAL A 280 18.15 -3.50 3.35
CA VAL A 280 17.70 -4.86 3.70
C VAL A 280 18.79 -5.63 4.44
N GLN A 281 18.38 -6.62 5.22
CA GLN A 281 19.27 -7.57 5.88
C GLN A 281 19.81 -8.61 4.89
N PRO A 282 21.04 -9.09 5.07
CA PRO A 282 21.60 -10.15 4.24
C PRO A 282 21.00 -11.51 4.63
N ALA A 283 20.11 -12.07 3.80
CA ALA A 283 19.63 -13.46 3.82
C ALA A 283 19.50 -14.08 5.23
N ALA A 284 18.72 -13.43 6.09
CA ALA A 284 18.54 -13.84 7.47
C ALA A 284 17.58 -15.04 7.55
N THR A 285 17.87 -15.97 8.46
CA THR A 285 16.94 -17.03 8.86
C THR A 285 16.36 -16.69 10.21
N LEU A 286 15.03 -16.57 10.30
CA LEU A 286 14.31 -16.44 11.57
C LEU A 286 13.40 -17.66 11.75
N VAL A 287 13.39 -18.21 12.96
CA VAL A 287 12.57 -19.37 13.33
C VAL A 287 11.78 -19.01 14.56
N GLU A 288 10.46 -19.15 14.50
CA GLU A 288 9.56 -19.03 15.64
C GLU A 288 9.12 -20.44 16.07
N PRO A 289 9.62 -20.95 17.21
CA PRO A 289 9.27 -22.28 17.70
C PRO A 289 7.81 -22.32 18.16
N LYS A 290 6.99 -23.15 17.50
CA LYS A 290 5.59 -23.33 17.87
C LYS A 290 5.10 -24.76 17.66
N GLU A 291 4.50 -25.34 18.69
CA GLU A 291 3.90 -26.68 18.63
C GLU A 291 2.66 -26.65 17.73
N THR A 292 2.81 -27.15 16.50
CA THR A 292 1.81 -27.06 15.43
C THR A 292 1.84 -28.32 14.56
N GLU A 293 0.68 -28.69 14.01
CA GLU A 293 0.55 -29.86 13.10
C GLU A 293 1.18 -29.59 11.72
N GLN A 294 1.27 -28.32 11.33
CA GLN A 294 1.91 -27.87 10.11
C GLN A 294 3.04 -26.91 10.43
N ALA A 295 4.12 -27.03 9.66
CA ALA A 295 5.15 -26.03 9.57
C ALA A 295 4.83 -25.05 8.44
N HIS A 296 4.97 -23.76 8.73
CA HIS A 296 4.78 -22.69 7.78
C HIS A 296 6.13 -22.07 7.45
N VAL A 297 6.49 -22.04 6.18
CA VAL A 297 7.80 -21.57 5.72
C VAL A 297 7.65 -20.54 4.63
N ILE A 298 8.46 -19.49 4.72
CA ILE A 298 8.64 -18.51 3.65
C ILE A 298 10.11 -18.43 3.27
N LEU A 299 10.37 -18.65 1.99
CA LEU A 299 11.67 -18.41 1.39
C LEU A 299 11.56 -17.27 0.39
N GLY A 300 12.33 -16.20 0.56
CA GLY A 300 12.19 -15.04 -0.31
C GLY A 300 13.39 -14.10 -0.27
N CYS A 301 13.34 -13.06 -1.09
CA CYS A 301 14.41 -12.09 -1.25
C CYS A 301 13.85 -10.66 -1.37
N PRO A 302 14.70 -9.64 -1.25
CA PRO A 302 14.36 -8.29 -1.65
C PRO A 302 13.86 -8.26 -3.11
N GLY A 303 12.71 -7.60 -3.30
CA GLY A 303 12.09 -7.36 -4.61
C GLY A 303 12.38 -5.96 -5.14
N ILE A 304 11.64 -5.56 -6.16
CA ILE A 304 11.69 -4.21 -6.74
C ILE A 304 10.62 -3.30 -6.11
N ASP A 305 10.88 -2.00 -6.07
CA ASP A 305 9.92 -1.01 -5.60
C ASP A 305 8.73 -0.87 -6.55
N ARG A 306 7.67 -0.18 -6.10
CA ARG A 306 6.40 -0.09 -6.86
C ARG A 306 6.51 0.73 -8.15
N VAL A 307 7.46 1.66 -8.25
CA VAL A 307 7.61 2.54 -9.42
C VAL A 307 8.60 1.99 -10.45
N ASP A 308 9.29 0.89 -10.13
CA ASP A 308 10.09 0.14 -11.10
C ASP A 308 9.22 -0.33 -12.29
N GLY A 309 9.62 0.05 -13.50
CA GLY A 309 8.92 -0.28 -14.74
C GLY A 309 8.83 -1.79 -15.02
N ARG A 310 9.69 -2.60 -14.40
CA ARG A 310 9.73 -4.06 -14.52
C ARG A 310 8.64 -4.75 -13.69
N ARG A 311 7.82 -4.03 -12.91
CA ARG A 311 6.71 -4.58 -12.10
C ARG A 311 5.70 -5.42 -12.90
N PHE A 312 5.51 -5.14 -14.19
CA PHE A 312 4.67 -5.96 -15.06
C PHE A 312 5.30 -7.33 -15.35
N ALA A 313 6.62 -7.36 -15.59
CA ALA A 313 7.36 -8.61 -15.72
C ALA A 313 7.36 -9.39 -14.39
N LEU A 314 7.45 -8.70 -13.25
CA LEU A 314 7.32 -9.32 -11.91
C LEU A 314 5.94 -9.98 -11.72
N GLY A 315 4.86 -9.31 -12.10
CA GLY A 315 3.51 -9.88 -12.02
C GLY A 315 3.37 -11.16 -12.86
N VAL A 316 3.93 -11.17 -14.07
CA VAL A 316 3.95 -12.37 -14.93
C VAL A 316 4.82 -13.47 -14.32
N LEU A 317 6.00 -13.14 -13.81
CA LEU A 317 6.89 -14.08 -13.11
C LEU A 317 6.17 -14.75 -11.93
N ASN A 318 5.53 -13.94 -11.08
CA ASN A 318 4.79 -14.41 -9.91
C ASN A 318 3.67 -15.38 -10.30
N ASN A 319 2.88 -15.05 -11.33
CA ASN A 319 1.81 -15.90 -11.81
C ASN A 319 2.31 -17.27 -12.29
N VAL A 320 3.45 -17.30 -12.98
CA VAL A 320 4.03 -18.57 -13.47
C VAL A 320 4.64 -19.39 -12.34
N LEU A 321 5.27 -18.75 -11.35
CA LEU A 321 5.94 -19.43 -10.24
C LEU A 321 4.96 -20.05 -9.25
N GLY A 322 4.02 -19.26 -8.74
CA GLY A 322 3.15 -19.67 -7.64
C GLY A 322 1.77 -19.02 -7.61
N GLY A 323 1.36 -18.25 -8.62
CA GLY A 323 0.10 -17.49 -8.60
C GLY A 323 -1.17 -18.28 -8.94
N GLY A 324 -1.11 -19.61 -9.09
CA GLY A 324 -2.28 -20.43 -9.38
C GLY A 324 -1.98 -21.91 -9.57
N MET A 325 -3.01 -22.72 -9.82
CA MET A 325 -2.87 -24.19 -9.87
C MET A 325 -1.98 -24.69 -11.01
N SER A 326 -1.86 -23.93 -12.11
CA SER A 326 -0.97 -24.26 -13.24
C SER A 326 0.49 -23.80 -13.04
N SER A 327 0.81 -23.20 -11.90
CA SER A 327 2.13 -22.65 -11.60
C SER A 327 3.15 -23.76 -11.29
N ARG A 328 4.45 -23.45 -11.48
CA ARG A 328 5.52 -24.45 -11.29
C ARG A 328 5.55 -25.01 -9.87
N LEU A 329 5.45 -24.16 -8.86
CA LEU A 329 5.52 -24.57 -7.45
C LEU A 329 4.29 -25.41 -7.06
N PHE A 330 3.10 -24.99 -7.48
CA PHE A 330 1.88 -25.75 -7.22
C PHE A 330 1.94 -27.15 -7.86
N GLN A 331 2.34 -27.24 -9.12
CA GLN A 331 2.46 -28.52 -9.82
C GLN A 331 3.52 -29.43 -9.20
N GLU A 332 4.67 -28.88 -8.82
CA GLU A 332 5.80 -29.69 -8.37
C GLU A 332 5.67 -30.17 -6.92
N ILE A 333 5.21 -29.29 -6.02
CA ILE A 333 5.16 -29.54 -4.57
C ILE A 333 3.81 -30.14 -4.17
N ARG A 334 2.71 -29.57 -4.67
CA ARG A 334 1.36 -29.98 -4.30
C ARG A 334 0.81 -31.08 -5.20
N GLU A 335 0.68 -30.83 -6.50
CA GLU A 335 -0.02 -31.76 -7.41
C GLU A 335 0.71 -33.10 -7.58
N ARG A 336 2.03 -33.05 -7.85
CA ARG A 336 2.82 -34.26 -8.14
C ARG A 336 3.25 -35.04 -6.90
N ARG A 337 3.45 -34.37 -5.77
CA ARG A 337 4.08 -34.97 -4.57
C ARG A 337 3.23 -34.90 -3.31
N GLY A 338 2.18 -34.09 -3.27
CA GLY A 338 1.30 -33.96 -2.11
C GLY A 338 2.01 -33.50 -0.83
N LEU A 339 3.10 -32.71 -0.95
CA LEU A 339 3.93 -32.33 0.20
C LEU A 339 3.36 -31.17 1.01
N ALA A 340 2.65 -30.27 0.35
CA ALA A 340 2.06 -29.08 0.96
C ALA A 340 0.61 -28.91 0.51
N TYR A 341 -0.27 -28.52 1.43
CA TYR A 341 -1.65 -28.19 1.08
C TYR A 341 -1.73 -26.79 0.43
N SER A 342 -0.97 -25.85 0.97
CA SER A 342 -0.85 -24.50 0.43
C SER A 342 0.60 -24.24 0.03
N VAL A 343 0.80 -23.81 -1.22
CA VAL A 343 2.07 -23.34 -1.75
C VAL A 343 1.77 -22.29 -2.81
N TYR A 344 2.39 -21.12 -2.67
CA TYR A 344 2.19 -20.01 -3.59
C TYR A 344 3.38 -19.05 -3.54
N SER A 345 3.44 -18.13 -4.50
CA SER A 345 4.39 -17.03 -4.48
C SER A 345 3.66 -15.70 -4.49
N TYR A 346 4.29 -14.69 -3.90
CA TYR A 346 3.78 -13.33 -3.90
C TYR A 346 4.90 -12.32 -4.03
N ALA A 347 4.52 -11.10 -4.42
CA ALA A 347 5.37 -9.94 -4.37
C ALA A 347 4.63 -8.77 -3.72
N SER A 348 5.31 -8.07 -2.81
CA SER A 348 4.78 -6.87 -2.15
C SER A 348 5.71 -5.71 -2.45
N GLN A 349 5.16 -4.60 -2.94
CA GLN A 349 5.94 -3.44 -3.40
C GLN A 349 5.60 -2.18 -2.60
N TYR A 350 6.63 -1.56 -2.04
CA TYR A 350 6.59 -0.31 -1.30
C TYR A 350 7.16 0.84 -2.16
N ALA A 351 7.11 2.06 -1.65
CA ALA A 351 7.60 3.22 -2.38
C ALA A 351 9.07 3.10 -2.83
N ASP A 352 9.93 2.56 -1.96
CA ASP A 352 11.40 2.53 -2.05
C ASP A 352 11.99 1.13 -1.73
N SER A 353 11.15 0.09 -1.80
CA SER A 353 11.54 -1.31 -1.57
C SER A 353 10.46 -2.28 -2.05
N GLY A 354 10.77 -3.58 -2.06
CA GLY A 354 9.77 -4.64 -2.18
C GLY A 354 10.32 -5.97 -1.68
N VAL A 355 9.48 -7.00 -1.71
CA VAL A 355 9.86 -8.39 -1.46
C VAL A 355 9.25 -9.30 -2.53
N PHE A 356 9.94 -10.39 -2.83
CA PHE A 356 9.41 -11.55 -3.54
C PHE A 356 9.58 -12.78 -2.66
N ALA A 357 8.55 -13.58 -2.47
CA ALA A 357 8.62 -14.73 -1.59
C ALA A 357 7.76 -15.90 -2.07
N VAL A 358 8.16 -17.10 -1.62
CA VAL A 358 7.39 -18.34 -1.75
C VAL A 358 6.99 -18.79 -0.37
N TYR A 359 5.69 -18.99 -0.17
CA TYR A 359 5.12 -19.59 1.03
C TYR A 359 4.81 -21.07 0.80
N ALA A 360 4.99 -21.89 1.83
CA ALA A 360 4.43 -23.24 1.89
C ALA A 360 4.00 -23.62 3.31
N GLY A 361 2.84 -24.27 3.43
CA GLY A 361 2.36 -24.94 4.64
C GLY A 361 2.39 -26.46 4.45
N CYS A 362 3.20 -27.17 5.25
CA CYS A 362 3.46 -28.61 5.09
C CYS A 362 3.64 -29.32 6.44
N ALA A 363 3.62 -30.65 6.46
CA ALA A 363 3.93 -31.39 7.68
C ALA A 363 5.39 -31.14 8.11
N PRO A 364 5.71 -31.02 9.42
CA PRO A 364 7.06 -30.69 9.89
C PRO A 364 8.16 -31.58 9.31
N GLY A 365 7.94 -32.90 9.23
CA GLY A 365 8.90 -33.84 8.64
C GLY A 365 9.11 -33.71 7.11
N LYS A 366 8.43 -32.77 6.45
CA LYS A 366 8.53 -32.50 5.00
C LYS A 366 9.18 -31.16 4.68
N VAL A 367 9.52 -30.35 5.68
CA VAL A 367 10.06 -28.99 5.47
C VAL A 367 11.34 -28.99 4.63
N ASP A 368 12.30 -29.86 4.93
CA ASP A 368 13.56 -29.94 4.17
C ASP A 368 13.31 -30.25 2.69
N GLU A 369 12.47 -31.25 2.41
CA GLU A 369 12.10 -31.65 1.04
C GLU A 369 11.40 -30.51 0.29
N VAL A 370 10.48 -29.80 0.96
CA VAL A 370 9.76 -28.64 0.40
C VAL A 370 10.71 -27.47 0.11
N LEU A 371 11.63 -27.16 1.02
CA LEU A 371 12.62 -26.09 0.84
C LEU A 371 13.63 -26.44 -0.26
N GLU A 372 14.09 -27.69 -0.33
CA GLU A 372 14.96 -28.17 -1.41
C GLU A 372 14.30 -28.04 -2.77
N LEU A 373 13.04 -28.51 -2.90
CA LEU A 373 12.26 -28.41 -4.13
C LEU A 373 12.00 -26.95 -4.52
N THR A 374 11.65 -26.10 -3.55
CA THR A 374 11.45 -24.66 -3.78
C THR A 374 12.72 -24.04 -4.32
N ARG A 375 13.87 -24.22 -3.64
CA ARG A 375 15.16 -23.71 -4.10
C ARG A 375 15.53 -24.25 -5.48
N ALA A 376 15.28 -25.54 -5.74
CA ALA A 376 15.55 -26.15 -7.04
C ALA A 376 14.71 -25.52 -8.15
N GLN A 377 13.42 -25.29 -7.92
CA GLN A 377 12.55 -24.62 -8.90
C GLN A 377 12.99 -23.17 -9.15
N LEU A 378 13.28 -22.41 -8.10
CA LEU A 378 13.74 -21.02 -8.24
C LEU A 378 15.07 -20.94 -8.98
N ARG A 379 16.06 -21.79 -8.62
CA ARG A 379 17.35 -21.87 -9.33
C ARG A 379 17.19 -22.26 -10.80
N ARG A 380 16.30 -23.22 -11.10
CA ARG A 380 16.02 -23.63 -12.48
C ARG A 380 15.42 -22.49 -13.29
N VAL A 381 14.49 -21.73 -12.73
CA VAL A 381 13.91 -20.55 -13.38
C VAL A 381 14.96 -19.45 -13.56
N ALA A 382 15.84 -19.24 -12.59
CA ALA A 382 16.94 -18.28 -12.70
C ALA A 382 17.94 -18.64 -13.82
N ALA A 383 18.26 -19.92 -13.98
CA ALA A 383 19.26 -20.41 -14.93
C ALA A 383 18.71 -20.63 -16.34
N ASP A 384 17.57 -21.32 -16.45
CA ASP A 384 17.00 -21.77 -17.73
C ASP A 384 15.89 -20.84 -18.24
N GLY A 385 15.34 -20.00 -17.36
CA GLY A 385 14.20 -19.13 -17.65
C GLY A 385 12.86 -19.85 -17.71
N LEU A 386 11.86 -19.08 -18.13
CA LEU A 386 10.51 -19.51 -18.46
C LEU A 386 10.34 -19.66 -19.96
N THR A 387 9.47 -20.58 -20.34
CA THR A 387 9.07 -20.81 -21.74
C THR A 387 8.08 -19.74 -22.22
N GLU A 388 7.99 -19.57 -23.54
CA GLU A 388 7.00 -18.68 -24.15
C GLU A 388 5.56 -19.02 -23.75
N ALA A 389 5.23 -20.32 -23.71
CA ALA A 389 3.91 -20.79 -23.30
C ALA A 389 3.60 -20.46 -21.83
N GLU A 390 4.60 -20.53 -20.94
CA GLU A 390 4.44 -20.12 -19.54
C GLU A 390 4.21 -18.63 -19.40
N VAL A 391 5.02 -17.81 -20.09
CA VAL A 391 4.87 -16.35 -20.07
C VAL A 391 3.53 -15.93 -20.65
N ALA A 392 3.08 -16.53 -21.74
CA ALA A 392 1.76 -16.30 -22.32
C ALA A 392 0.63 -16.60 -21.33
N ARG A 393 0.72 -17.72 -20.58
CA ARG A 393 -0.25 -18.04 -19.51
C ARG A 393 -0.20 -17.02 -18.37
N GLY A 394 0.99 -16.65 -17.91
CA GLY A 394 1.18 -15.66 -16.84
C GLY A 394 0.57 -14.31 -17.20
N LYS A 395 0.75 -13.85 -18.45
CA LYS A 395 0.09 -12.65 -19.01
C LYS A 395 -1.42 -12.80 -19.03
N GLY A 396 -1.93 -13.94 -19.50
CA GLY A 396 -3.36 -14.26 -19.49
C GLY A 396 -3.97 -14.17 -18.09
N MET A 397 -3.30 -14.72 -17.08
CA MET A 397 -3.72 -14.63 -15.68
C MET A 397 -3.74 -13.19 -15.15
N SER A 398 -2.69 -12.40 -15.42
CA SER A 398 -2.63 -11.00 -15.00
C SER A 398 -3.77 -10.18 -15.61
N LYS A 399 -4.00 -10.32 -16.92
CA LYS A 399 -5.08 -9.61 -17.62
C LYS A 399 -6.46 -10.07 -17.15
N GLY A 400 -6.65 -11.38 -17.00
CA GLY A 400 -7.92 -11.94 -16.54
C GLY A 400 -8.29 -11.45 -15.15
N SER A 401 -7.36 -11.54 -14.20
CA SER A 401 -7.57 -11.05 -12.82
C SER A 401 -7.94 -9.55 -12.80
N PHE A 402 -7.24 -8.74 -13.59
CA PHE A 402 -7.52 -7.31 -13.64
C PHE A 402 -8.88 -7.00 -14.26
N VAL A 403 -9.18 -7.56 -15.44
CA VAL A 403 -10.43 -7.28 -16.17
C VAL A 403 -11.66 -7.78 -15.41
N LEU A 404 -11.61 -9.00 -14.88
CA LEU A 404 -12.73 -9.56 -14.10
C LEU A 404 -12.94 -8.77 -12.80
N GLY A 405 -11.87 -8.28 -12.17
CA GLY A 405 -11.97 -7.41 -11.00
C GLY A 405 -12.67 -6.09 -11.27
N LEU A 406 -12.70 -5.61 -12.53
CA LEU A 406 -13.46 -4.42 -12.91
C LEU A 406 -14.99 -4.66 -12.91
N GLU A 407 -15.50 -5.84 -12.63
CA GLU A 407 -16.95 -6.02 -12.42
C GLU A 407 -17.39 -5.52 -11.04
N ASP A 408 -16.46 -5.40 -10.09
CA ASP A 408 -16.72 -4.98 -8.71
C ASP A 408 -16.44 -3.47 -8.49
N THR A 409 -17.40 -2.78 -7.87
CA THR A 409 -17.30 -1.34 -7.58
C THR A 409 -16.23 -1.03 -6.53
N GLY A 410 -16.02 -1.91 -5.55
CA GLY A 410 -14.96 -1.76 -4.54
C GLY A 410 -13.56 -1.87 -5.14
N SER A 411 -13.37 -2.79 -6.07
CA SER A 411 -12.13 -2.99 -6.82
C SER A 411 -11.79 -1.79 -7.70
N ARG A 412 -12.79 -1.20 -8.38
CA ARG A 412 -12.62 0.04 -9.14
C ARG A 412 -12.28 1.22 -8.24
N MET A 413 -13.02 1.43 -7.14
CA MET A 413 -12.75 2.48 -6.15
C MET A 413 -11.32 2.37 -5.60
N SER A 414 -10.90 1.15 -5.23
CA SER A 414 -9.55 0.87 -4.74
C SER A 414 -8.48 1.18 -5.77
N ARG A 415 -8.73 0.88 -7.05
CA ARG A 415 -7.81 1.22 -8.16
C ARG A 415 -7.63 2.72 -8.30
N LEU A 416 -8.72 3.51 -8.26
CA LEU A 416 -8.66 4.97 -8.31
C LEU A 416 -7.81 5.53 -7.17
N ALA A 417 -8.11 5.08 -5.95
CA ALA A 417 -7.43 5.55 -4.76
C ALA A 417 -5.95 5.20 -4.79
N LYS A 418 -5.59 3.93 -5.04
CA LYS A 418 -4.18 3.49 -5.10
C LYS A 418 -3.41 4.18 -6.24
N GLY A 419 -4.05 4.39 -7.40
CA GLY A 419 -3.48 5.16 -8.51
C GLY A 419 -3.06 6.57 -8.07
N GLU A 420 -4.00 7.31 -7.48
CA GLU A 420 -3.74 8.67 -7.01
C GLU A 420 -2.77 8.70 -5.81
N LEU A 421 -2.96 7.83 -4.83
CA LEU A 421 -2.22 7.88 -3.56
C LEU A 421 -0.76 7.45 -3.76
N LEU A 422 -0.54 6.35 -4.47
CA LEU A 422 0.75 5.67 -4.53
C LEU A 422 1.59 6.01 -5.76
N TYR A 423 0.96 6.37 -6.89
CA TYR A 423 1.65 6.60 -8.17
C TYR A 423 1.56 8.03 -8.66
N GLY A 424 0.52 8.78 -8.26
CA GLY A 424 0.28 10.14 -8.74
C GLY A 424 -0.27 10.23 -10.16
N ASP A 425 -0.49 9.08 -10.79
CA ASP A 425 -1.12 8.96 -12.09
C ASP A 425 -2.01 7.71 -12.12
N LEU A 426 -3.16 7.86 -12.78
CA LEU A 426 -4.12 6.78 -12.94
C LEU A 426 -3.94 6.18 -14.34
N MET A 427 -3.20 5.08 -14.40
CA MET A 427 -3.01 4.34 -15.64
C MET A 427 -4.37 3.86 -16.20
N PRO A 428 -4.71 4.19 -17.45
CA PRO A 428 -5.89 3.66 -18.12
C PRO A 428 -5.85 2.13 -18.18
N VAL A 429 -7.04 1.50 -18.19
CA VAL A 429 -7.19 0.04 -18.27
C VAL A 429 -6.49 -0.51 -19.51
N ASP A 430 -6.75 0.08 -20.68
CA ASP A 430 -6.12 -0.34 -21.94
C ASP A 430 -4.61 -0.19 -21.93
N GLU A 431 -4.07 0.86 -21.31
CA GLU A 431 -2.62 1.00 -21.17
C GLU A 431 -2.07 -0.10 -20.26
N LEU A 432 -2.72 -0.38 -19.12
CA LEU A 432 -2.28 -1.46 -18.22
C LEU A 432 -2.26 -2.81 -18.94
N LEU A 433 -3.32 -3.12 -19.70
CA LEU A 433 -3.38 -4.35 -20.50
C LEU A 433 -2.29 -4.38 -21.57
N ALA A 434 -2.06 -3.26 -22.25
CA ALA A 434 -0.98 -3.14 -23.24
C ALA A 434 0.42 -3.29 -22.60
N ARG A 435 0.63 -2.80 -21.37
CA ARG A 435 1.90 -2.98 -20.63
C ARG A 435 2.14 -4.44 -20.29
N VAL A 436 1.10 -5.16 -19.85
CA VAL A 436 1.19 -6.61 -19.63
C VAL A 436 1.44 -7.34 -20.95
N ASP A 437 0.76 -6.95 -22.03
CA ASP A 437 0.94 -7.53 -23.36
C ASP A 437 2.29 -7.23 -23.99
N ALA A 438 2.93 -6.14 -23.63
CA ALA A 438 4.29 -5.81 -24.06
C ALA A 438 5.37 -6.63 -23.35
N VAL A 439 5.07 -7.27 -22.21
CA VAL A 439 6.04 -8.11 -21.49
C VAL A 439 6.52 -9.25 -22.40
N THR A 440 7.83 -9.31 -22.61
CA THR A 440 8.49 -10.36 -23.39
C THR A 440 9.06 -11.46 -22.48
N VAL A 441 9.36 -12.62 -23.07
CA VAL A 441 10.05 -13.71 -22.36
C VAL A 441 11.41 -13.25 -21.83
N ALA A 442 12.12 -12.42 -22.59
CA ALA A 442 13.41 -11.87 -22.17
C ALA A 442 13.26 -10.99 -20.92
N ASP A 443 12.27 -10.10 -20.87
CA ASP A 443 12.05 -9.23 -19.71
C ASP A 443 11.84 -10.04 -18.43
N VAL A 444 10.99 -11.08 -18.51
CA VAL A 444 10.68 -11.95 -17.37
C VAL A 444 11.90 -12.76 -16.96
N ASN A 445 12.64 -13.33 -17.92
CA ASN A 445 13.80 -14.18 -17.62
C ASN A 445 14.98 -13.37 -17.08
N THR A 446 15.20 -12.14 -17.57
CA THR A 446 16.21 -11.23 -17.01
C THR A 446 15.87 -10.88 -15.56
N LEU A 447 14.62 -10.51 -15.28
CA LEU A 447 14.20 -10.20 -13.91
C LEU A 447 14.25 -11.43 -13.01
N ALA A 448 13.88 -12.61 -13.52
CA ALA A 448 13.97 -13.86 -12.76
C ALA A 448 15.41 -14.22 -12.41
N ALA A 449 16.35 -14.08 -13.35
CA ALA A 449 17.77 -14.30 -13.07
C ALA A 449 18.31 -13.31 -12.02
N GLU A 450 17.86 -12.05 -12.05
CA GLU A 450 18.26 -11.02 -11.08
C GLU A 450 17.68 -11.28 -9.68
N LEU A 451 16.39 -11.61 -9.56
CA LEU A 451 15.72 -11.78 -8.27
C LEU A 451 15.99 -13.14 -7.64
N LEU A 452 15.90 -14.22 -8.42
CA LEU A 452 15.90 -15.59 -7.90
C LEU A 452 17.31 -16.15 -7.67
N ALA A 453 18.35 -15.46 -8.16
CA ALA A 453 19.75 -15.76 -7.84
C ALA A 453 20.25 -15.04 -6.57
N GLN A 454 19.45 -14.14 -5.99
CA GLN A 454 19.84 -13.44 -4.77
C GLN A 454 19.92 -14.40 -3.58
N PRO A 455 20.75 -14.08 -2.57
CA PRO A 455 20.63 -14.67 -1.25
C PRO A 455 19.20 -14.51 -0.71
N MET A 456 18.60 -15.58 -0.20
CA MET A 456 17.22 -15.59 0.27
C MET A 456 17.17 -15.64 1.80
N SER A 457 16.28 -14.83 2.38
CA SER A 457 15.87 -14.93 3.78
C SER A 457 14.87 -16.07 3.94
N LEU A 458 14.90 -16.72 5.10
CA LEU A 458 14.01 -17.81 5.48
C LEU A 458 13.27 -17.42 6.76
N ALA A 459 11.94 -17.56 6.76
CA ALA A 459 11.12 -17.51 7.96
C ALA A 459 10.44 -18.87 8.13
N VAL A 460 10.42 -19.37 9.37
CA VAL A 460 9.79 -20.65 9.74
C VAL A 460 8.99 -20.44 11.00
N VAL A 461 7.72 -20.85 10.98
CA VAL A 461 6.90 -21.02 12.19
C VAL A 461 6.52 -22.49 12.28
N GLY A 462 6.87 -23.16 13.37
CA GLY A 462 6.62 -24.59 13.55
C GLY A 462 7.45 -25.23 14.65
N PRO A 463 7.37 -26.57 14.84
CA PRO A 463 8.01 -27.27 15.95
C PRO A 463 9.52 -27.48 15.68
N PHE A 464 10.26 -26.38 15.56
CA PHE A 464 11.69 -26.33 15.27
C PHE A 464 12.40 -25.32 16.18
N GLY A 465 13.69 -25.53 16.40
CA GLY A 465 14.59 -24.53 16.95
C GLY A 465 15.45 -23.87 15.87
N GLU A 466 16.09 -22.74 16.20
CA GLU A 466 16.99 -22.03 15.28
C GLU A 466 18.11 -22.92 14.69
N ARG A 467 18.57 -23.91 15.46
CA ARG A 467 19.66 -24.83 15.07
C ARG A 467 19.27 -25.82 13.99
N ASP A 468 17.98 -26.04 13.76
CA ASP A 468 17.50 -26.98 12.74
C ASP A 468 17.73 -26.41 11.32
N PHE A 469 17.93 -25.09 11.21
CA PHE A 469 18.13 -24.39 9.94
C PHE A 469 19.49 -23.67 9.83
N SER A 470 20.37 -23.85 10.81
CA SER A 470 21.76 -23.37 10.73
C SER A 470 22.58 -24.29 9.82
N ALA A 471 23.15 -23.72 8.75
CA ALA A 471 24.03 -24.40 7.81
C ALA A 471 25.39 -24.79 8.41
#